data_AF-A0AAU6BA84-F1
#
_entry.id   AF-A0AAU6BA84-F1
#
_cell.length_a   1.000
_cell.length_b   1.000
_cell.length_c   1.000
_cell.angle_alpha   90.00
_cell.angle_beta   90.00
_cell.angle_gamma   90.00
#
_symmetry.space_group_name_H-M   'P 1'
#
loop_
_entity.id
_entity.type
_entity.pdbx_description
1 polymer ?
#
loop_
_entity_poly.entity_id
_entity_poly.type
_entity_poly.pdbx_seq_one_letter_code
_entity_poly.pdbx_strand_id
1 'polypeptide(L)'
;MSRSSTHDFYLGRGPRAEWIGSIHLDSCACNGLGEIEQACTADEFADLVSLFLHAAETDEAGEVTHRGREWPWPWPASHGTDYTHAFDLGAVWTAPRGDRWSVRGRVRRTRARGLPSGVSARADTCGYTGVDAADTLSRRYGPLQGETHRHDLHQLGLQILADLTLPLGPGAPAELAELRERLSPHLRYAVTANEAAVELEWEVFGYRDGDPAAETTAHALTALPALYGWTDPDGGPPRFGMRILVADDDHTSHPALTDRHVRAVLASY
;
A
#
# COMPACT_ATOMS: atom_id res chain seq x y z
N MET A 1 -25.05 -11.43 -0.56
CA MET A 1 -24.45 -10.79 0.64
C MET A 1 -23.92 -9.45 0.18
N SER A 2 -24.56 -8.37 0.61
CA SER A 2 -24.07 -7.00 0.35
C SER A 2 -22.81 -6.82 1.18
N ARG A 3 -21.69 -6.43 0.57
CA ARG A 3 -20.46 -6.13 1.31
C ARG A 3 -20.51 -4.66 1.72
N SER A 4 -20.20 -4.38 2.98
CA SER A 4 -19.93 -3.00 3.41
C SER A 4 -18.64 -2.50 2.76
N SER A 5 -18.51 -1.19 2.62
CA SER A 5 -17.31 -0.58 2.05
C SER A 5 -17.05 0.81 2.59
N THR A 6 -15.78 1.14 2.76
CA THR A 6 -15.32 2.48 3.18
C THR A 6 -14.92 3.32 1.97
N HIS A 7 -15.29 4.60 1.96
CA HIS A 7 -14.99 5.53 0.88
C HIS A 7 -14.46 6.85 1.43
N ASP A 8 -13.44 7.41 0.79
CA ASP A 8 -12.92 8.74 1.07
C ASP A 8 -12.92 9.61 -0.19
N PHE A 9 -13.17 10.90 -0.02
CA PHE A 9 -13.32 11.86 -1.10
C PHE A 9 -12.34 13.03 -0.96
N TYR A 10 -11.68 13.38 -2.06
CA TYR A 10 -10.64 14.42 -2.10
C TYR A 10 -10.78 15.38 -3.29
N LEU A 11 -10.35 16.63 -3.08
CA LEU A 11 -10.00 17.55 -4.16
C LEU A 11 -8.48 17.52 -4.39
N GLY A 12 -8.08 17.19 -5.62
CA GLY A 12 -6.68 16.95 -5.98
C GLY A 12 -6.18 15.58 -5.54
N ARG A 13 -4.99 15.22 -6.03
CA ARG A 13 -4.19 14.09 -5.55
C ARG A 13 -2.84 14.61 -5.06
N GLY A 14 -2.14 13.81 -4.27
CA GLY A 14 -0.85 14.20 -3.71
C GLY A 14 -0.95 14.81 -2.32
N PRO A 15 0.21 15.14 -1.73
CA PRO A 15 0.31 15.63 -0.36
C PRO A 15 -0.53 16.85 0.02
N ARG A 16 -1.06 17.53 -1.00
CA ARG A 16 -1.87 18.74 -0.90
C ARG A 16 -3.35 18.50 -1.19
N ALA A 17 -3.76 17.24 -1.35
CA ALA A 17 -5.15 16.90 -1.57
C ALA A 17 -5.98 17.33 -0.36
N GLU A 18 -7.12 17.95 -0.64
CA GLU A 18 -8.04 18.39 0.38
C GLU A 18 -9.06 17.28 0.63
N TRP A 19 -9.11 16.75 1.85
CA TRP A 19 -10.15 15.82 2.26
C TRP A 19 -11.49 16.54 2.41
N ILE A 20 -12.52 16.03 1.73
CA ILE A 20 -13.86 16.64 1.72
C ILE A 20 -14.95 15.75 2.32
N GLY A 21 -14.63 14.51 2.68
CA GLY A 21 -15.53 13.64 3.44
C GLY A 21 -15.20 12.16 3.33
N SER A 22 -15.86 11.38 4.16
CA SER A 22 -15.68 9.93 4.30
C SER A 22 -17.01 9.24 4.63
N ILE A 23 -17.15 7.97 4.25
CA ILE A 23 -18.31 7.16 4.59
C ILE A 23 -17.96 5.68 4.74
N HIS A 24 -18.57 4.99 5.70
CA HIS A 24 -18.62 3.54 5.78
C HIS A 24 -20.02 3.10 5.41
N LEU A 25 -20.20 2.55 4.20
CA LEU A 25 -21.48 2.10 3.68
C LEU A 25 -21.78 0.68 4.16
N ASP A 26 -22.93 0.49 4.81
CA ASP A 26 -23.34 -0.83 5.32
C ASP A 26 -23.93 -1.73 4.22
N SER A 27 -24.37 -1.13 3.11
CA SER A 27 -24.89 -1.87 1.96
C SER A 27 -24.56 -1.21 0.62
N CYS A 28 -24.32 -2.02 -0.41
CA CYS A 28 -23.95 -1.66 -1.79
C CYS A 28 -25.02 -0.84 -2.57
N ALA A 29 -25.96 -0.15 -1.92
CA ALA A 29 -27.09 0.48 -2.58
C ALA A 29 -27.10 2.00 -2.40
N CYS A 30 -26.12 2.69 -3.00
CA CYS A 30 -26.24 4.12 -3.23
C CYS A 30 -25.91 4.42 -4.69
N ASN A 31 -26.93 4.72 -5.50
CA ASN A 31 -26.79 5.10 -6.91
C ASN A 31 -25.89 6.34 -7.12
N GLY A 32 -25.65 7.13 -6.06
CA GLY A 32 -24.90 8.38 -6.11
C GLY A 32 -23.40 8.24 -6.40
N LEU A 33 -22.76 7.10 -6.09
CA LEU A 33 -21.34 6.90 -6.41
C LEU A 33 -21.06 7.00 -7.91
N GLY A 34 -21.97 6.47 -8.75
CA GLY A 34 -21.85 6.55 -10.20
C GLY A 34 -22.03 7.96 -10.76
N GLU A 35 -22.72 8.84 -10.04
CA GLU A 35 -22.86 10.26 -10.41
C GLU A 35 -21.59 11.04 -10.02
N ILE A 36 -21.05 10.79 -8.83
CA ILE A 36 -19.77 11.36 -8.37
C ILE A 36 -18.67 11.05 -9.40
N GLU A 37 -18.55 9.80 -9.86
CA GLU A 37 -17.55 9.39 -10.87
C GLU A 37 -17.71 10.09 -12.25
N GLN A 38 -18.83 10.79 -12.49
CA GLN A 38 -19.09 11.53 -13.73
C GLN A 38 -18.83 13.03 -13.62
N ALA A 39 -18.47 13.54 -12.44
CA ALA A 39 -18.18 14.95 -12.24
C ALA A 39 -17.13 15.47 -13.22
N CYS A 40 -17.40 16.64 -13.80
CA CYS A 40 -16.55 17.29 -14.80
C CYS A 40 -15.77 18.48 -14.24
N THR A 41 -16.13 18.96 -13.04
CA THR A 41 -15.46 20.07 -12.34
C THR A 41 -15.28 19.76 -10.86
N ALA A 42 -14.33 20.45 -10.21
CA ALA A 42 -14.06 20.29 -8.79
C ALA A 42 -15.26 20.68 -7.92
N ASP A 43 -15.94 21.78 -8.27
CA ASP A 43 -17.14 22.25 -7.56
C ASP A 43 -18.28 21.24 -7.69
N GLU A 44 -18.53 20.73 -8.90
CA GLU A 44 -19.53 19.69 -9.15
C GLU A 44 -19.21 18.40 -8.37
N PHE A 45 -17.94 17.97 -8.34
CA PHE A 45 -17.53 16.82 -7.54
C PHE A 45 -17.81 17.05 -6.04
N ALA A 46 -17.47 18.22 -5.51
CA ALA A 46 -17.71 18.55 -4.11
C ALA A 46 -19.20 18.60 -3.77
N ASP A 47 -20.03 19.18 -4.64
CA ASP A 47 -21.48 19.24 -4.49
C ASP A 47 -22.11 17.84 -4.51
N LEU A 48 -21.69 16.98 -5.45
CA LEU A 48 -22.16 15.60 -5.56
C LEU A 48 -21.75 14.76 -4.34
N VAL A 49 -20.52 14.91 -3.86
CA VAL A 49 -20.06 14.27 -2.62
C VAL A 49 -20.89 14.74 -1.43
N SER A 50 -21.12 16.04 -1.29
CA SER A 50 -21.93 16.59 -0.20
C SER A 50 -23.37 16.06 -0.22
N LEU A 51 -24.00 16.02 -1.40
CA LEU A 51 -25.35 15.49 -1.58
C LEU A 51 -25.41 13.99 -1.25
N PHE A 52 -24.43 13.23 -1.72
CA PHE A 52 -24.31 11.80 -1.49
C PHE A 52 -24.17 11.46 0.00
N LEU A 53 -23.27 12.14 0.71
CA LEU A 53 -23.07 11.96 2.15
C LEU A 53 -24.34 12.31 2.93
N HIS A 54 -25.03 13.39 2.56
CA HIS A 54 -26.28 13.78 3.21
C HIS A 54 -27.42 12.77 2.97
N ALA A 55 -27.53 12.24 1.75
CA ALA A 55 -28.50 11.20 1.42
C ALA A 55 -28.23 9.91 2.22
N ALA A 56 -26.96 9.48 2.29
CA ALA A 56 -26.59 8.29 3.04
C ALA A 56 -26.86 8.42 4.55
N GLU A 57 -26.64 9.60 5.13
CA GLU A 57 -26.99 9.89 6.53
C GLU A 57 -28.51 9.88 6.75
N THR A 58 -29.29 10.47 5.82
CA THR A 58 -30.76 10.51 5.90
C THR A 58 -31.37 9.12 5.80
N ASP A 59 -30.80 8.26 4.95
CA ASP A 59 -31.28 6.91 4.69
C ASP A 59 -30.73 5.86 5.68
N GLU A 60 -29.94 6.29 6.67
CA GLU A 60 -29.23 5.40 7.62
C GLU A 60 -28.42 4.30 6.89
N ALA A 61 -27.81 4.65 5.75
CA ALA A 61 -27.12 3.71 4.87
C ALA A 61 -25.66 3.44 5.28
N GLY A 62 -25.17 4.11 6.32
CA GLY A 62 -23.81 3.99 6.81
C GLY A 62 -23.37 5.10 7.76
N GLU A 63 -22.10 5.06 8.17
CA GLU A 63 -21.48 6.07 9.03
C GLU A 63 -20.80 7.15 8.18
N VAL A 64 -21.27 8.39 8.28
CA VAL A 64 -20.81 9.52 7.46
C VAL A 64 -19.93 10.47 8.27
N THR A 65 -18.89 10.99 7.65
CA THR A 65 -18.06 12.06 8.22
C THR A 65 -17.81 13.16 7.20
N HIS A 66 -18.25 14.37 7.54
CA HIS A 66 -18.11 15.55 6.69
C HIS A 66 -16.76 16.25 6.87
N ARG A 67 -16.39 17.05 5.85
CA ARG A 67 -15.28 18.00 5.92
C ARG A 67 -15.29 18.81 7.22
N GLY A 68 -14.11 18.99 7.81
CA GLY A 68 -13.90 19.80 9.01
C GLY A 68 -14.21 19.07 10.32
N ARG A 69 -14.67 17.81 10.26
CA ARG A 69 -14.71 16.91 11.41
C ARG A 69 -13.36 16.23 11.63
N GLU A 70 -13.24 15.58 12.78
CA GLU A 70 -12.11 14.69 13.03
C GLU A 70 -12.14 13.51 12.04
N TRP A 71 -10.96 13.01 11.74
CA TRP A 71 -10.80 11.87 10.85
C TRP A 71 -11.47 10.62 11.43
N PRO A 72 -12.34 9.92 10.68
CA PRO A 72 -13.22 8.90 11.27
C PRO A 72 -12.58 7.53 11.42
N TRP A 73 -11.46 7.28 10.73
CA TRP A 73 -10.89 5.95 10.66
C TRP A 73 -9.83 5.70 11.73
N PRO A 74 -9.65 4.43 12.15
CA PRO A 74 -8.55 4.06 13.06
C PRO A 74 -7.18 4.09 12.35
N TRP A 75 -7.15 4.02 11.02
CA TRP A 75 -5.96 4.33 10.22
C TRP A 75 -5.89 5.83 9.99
N PRO A 76 -4.72 6.47 9.96
CA PRO A 76 -4.66 7.94 9.88
C PRO A 76 -4.72 8.54 8.46
N ALA A 77 -4.77 7.73 7.40
CA ALA A 77 -4.87 8.17 6.00
C ALA A 77 -5.61 7.14 5.14
N SER A 78 -6.14 7.50 3.98
CA SER A 78 -7.06 6.67 3.15
C SER A 78 -6.51 5.34 2.62
N HIS A 79 -5.29 4.94 2.97
CA HIS A 79 -4.74 3.65 2.58
C HIS A 79 -5.60 2.48 3.08
N GLY A 80 -6.23 2.60 4.25
CA GLY A 80 -7.11 1.57 4.82
C GLY A 80 -8.53 1.54 4.22
N THR A 81 -8.85 2.52 3.39
CA THR A 81 -10.19 2.75 2.83
C THR A 81 -10.39 1.93 1.55
N ASP A 82 -11.55 1.28 1.39
CA ASP A 82 -11.83 0.40 0.25
C ASP A 82 -11.79 1.12 -1.09
N TYR A 83 -12.23 2.38 -1.12
CA TYR A 83 -12.18 3.22 -2.29
C TYR A 83 -11.82 4.67 -1.94
N THR A 84 -10.73 5.16 -2.53
CA THR A 84 -10.44 6.60 -2.49
C THR A 84 -10.80 7.23 -3.81
N HIS A 85 -11.56 8.32 -3.77
CA HIS A 85 -12.00 9.09 -4.92
C HIS A 85 -11.40 10.49 -4.87
N ALA A 86 -10.84 10.96 -5.98
CA ALA A 86 -10.25 12.29 -6.07
C ALA A 86 -10.61 12.97 -7.39
N PHE A 87 -11.06 14.22 -7.34
CA PHE A 87 -11.16 15.04 -8.54
C PHE A 87 -9.82 15.73 -8.83
N ASP A 88 -9.17 15.37 -9.94
CA ASP A 88 -7.86 15.91 -10.32
C ASP A 88 -7.69 15.91 -11.85
N LEU A 89 -6.97 16.89 -12.38
CA LEU A 89 -6.72 17.06 -13.83
C LEU A 89 -7.99 16.98 -14.70
N GLY A 90 -9.13 17.44 -14.18
CA GLY A 90 -10.41 17.50 -14.90
C GLY A 90 -11.15 16.16 -15.01
N ALA A 91 -10.85 15.20 -14.14
CA ALA A 91 -11.54 13.91 -14.07
C ALA A 91 -11.58 13.38 -12.64
N VAL A 92 -12.47 12.41 -12.39
CA VAL A 92 -12.48 11.64 -11.15
C VAL A 92 -11.57 10.43 -11.28
N TRP A 93 -10.67 10.31 -10.31
CA TRP A 93 -9.76 9.20 -10.15
C TRP A 93 -10.25 8.36 -8.98
N THR A 94 -10.21 7.04 -9.16
CA THR A 94 -10.55 6.07 -8.11
C THR A 94 -9.36 5.14 -7.89
N ALA A 95 -9.00 4.95 -6.63
CA ALA A 95 -8.00 4.01 -6.17
C ALA A 95 -8.66 2.97 -5.23
N PRO A 96 -8.87 1.73 -5.70
CA PRO A 96 -9.38 0.66 -4.85
C PRO A 96 -8.32 0.25 -3.83
N ARG A 97 -8.63 0.34 -2.54
CA ARG A 97 -7.78 -0.07 -1.42
C ARG A 97 -6.40 0.55 -1.40
N GLY A 98 -6.11 1.64 -2.09
CA GLY A 98 -4.73 2.15 -2.21
C GLY A 98 -3.96 1.62 -3.43
N ASP A 99 -4.65 0.98 -4.37
CA ASP A 99 -4.13 0.59 -5.67
C ASP A 99 -3.94 1.80 -6.58
N ARG A 100 -3.35 1.55 -7.74
CA ARG A 100 -3.06 2.57 -8.75
C ARG A 100 -4.35 3.32 -9.09
N TRP A 101 -4.24 4.65 -9.11
CA TRP A 101 -5.31 5.52 -9.59
C TRP A 101 -5.75 5.12 -11.00
N SER A 102 -7.05 4.92 -11.16
CA SER A 102 -7.69 4.71 -12.45
C SER A 102 -8.75 5.79 -12.67
N VAL A 103 -8.85 6.30 -13.89
CA VAL A 103 -9.90 7.27 -14.22
C VAL A 103 -11.23 6.51 -14.35
N ARG A 104 -12.24 7.00 -13.65
CA ARG A 104 -13.64 6.61 -13.84
C ARG A 104 -14.35 7.86 -14.38
N GLY A 105 -15.01 7.76 -15.53
CA GLY A 105 -15.67 8.90 -16.18
C GLY A 105 -15.04 9.37 -17.50
N ARG A 106 -15.68 10.36 -18.16
CA ARG A 106 -15.26 10.85 -19.48
C ARG A 106 -14.09 11.82 -19.35
N VAL A 107 -12.90 11.41 -19.79
CA VAL A 107 -11.80 12.37 -20.04
C VAL A 107 -12.21 13.30 -21.18
N ARG A 108 -12.44 14.58 -20.88
CA ARG A 108 -12.55 15.57 -21.95
C ARG A 108 -11.15 15.78 -22.53
N ARG A 109 -10.88 15.21 -23.71
CA ARG A 109 -9.77 15.66 -24.55
C ARG A 109 -10.00 17.14 -24.85
N THR A 110 -9.39 18.03 -24.09
CA THR A 110 -9.25 19.42 -24.47
C THR A 110 -8.47 19.44 -25.79
N ARG A 111 -9.15 19.74 -26.89
CA ARG A 111 -8.52 20.04 -28.17
C ARG A 111 -7.82 21.38 -27.98
N ALA A 112 -6.60 21.35 -27.45
CA ALA A 112 -5.78 22.53 -27.22
C ALA A 112 -5.51 23.19 -28.57
N ARG A 113 -6.19 24.30 -28.84
CA ARG A 113 -5.88 25.18 -29.96
C ARG A 113 -4.78 26.12 -29.48
N GLY A 114 -3.54 25.81 -29.87
CA GLY A 114 -2.38 26.70 -29.78
C GLY A 114 -1.67 26.71 -28.43
N LEU A 115 -0.79 25.74 -28.21
CA LEU A 115 0.38 25.92 -27.35
C LEU A 115 1.64 25.76 -28.22
N PRO A 116 2.71 26.55 -28.02
CA PRO A 116 3.93 26.44 -28.79
C PRO A 116 4.53 25.04 -28.61
N SER A 117 4.91 24.42 -29.73
CA SER A 117 5.67 23.17 -29.76
C SER A 117 6.93 23.31 -28.92
N GLY A 118 6.90 22.83 -27.67
CA GLY A 118 8.01 23.00 -26.74
C GLY A 118 7.78 22.57 -25.29
N VAL A 119 6.55 22.26 -24.88
CA VAL A 119 6.33 21.64 -23.56
C VAL A 119 6.38 20.13 -23.75
N SER A 120 7.55 19.54 -23.51
CA SER A 120 7.68 18.09 -23.40
C SER A 120 6.73 17.59 -22.32
N ALA A 121 5.94 16.57 -22.64
CA ALA A 121 5.20 15.73 -21.71
C ALA A 121 6.20 14.94 -20.82
N ARG A 122 6.90 15.66 -19.96
CA ARG A 122 7.83 15.16 -18.93
C ARG A 122 7.26 15.55 -17.57
N ALA A 123 6.17 14.88 -17.19
CA ALA A 123 5.67 14.85 -15.82
C ALA A 123 4.93 13.53 -15.48
N ASP A 124 4.98 12.50 -16.35
CA ASP A 124 4.16 11.29 -16.23
C ASP A 124 4.95 10.01 -15.95
N THR A 125 5.98 10.09 -15.10
CA THR A 125 6.61 8.88 -14.55
C THR A 125 7.02 9.11 -13.09
N CYS A 126 6.04 9.25 -12.20
CA CYS A 126 6.28 8.93 -10.80
C CYS A 126 6.04 7.43 -10.63
N GLY A 127 7.14 6.72 -10.36
CA GLY A 127 7.07 5.37 -9.81
C GLY A 127 6.29 5.42 -8.50
N TYR A 128 5.41 4.45 -8.31
CA TYR A 128 4.53 4.29 -7.14
C TYR A 128 3.40 5.33 -7.06
N THR A 129 2.15 4.87 -7.25
CA THR A 129 0.92 5.70 -7.29
C THR A 129 -0.14 5.24 -6.27
N GLY A 130 0.30 4.65 -5.16
CA GLY A 130 -0.56 4.39 -4.00
C GLY A 130 -0.94 5.71 -3.36
N VAL A 131 -2.14 6.20 -3.69
CA VAL A 131 -2.89 7.31 -3.09
C VAL A 131 -2.04 8.38 -2.41
N ASP A 132 -1.40 9.18 -3.24
CA ASP A 132 -0.78 10.45 -2.89
C ASP A 132 -1.84 11.41 -2.27
N ALA A 133 -3.13 11.27 -2.60
CA ALA A 133 -4.22 12.00 -1.91
C ALA A 133 -4.31 11.56 -0.44
N ALA A 134 -4.23 12.49 0.50
CA ALA A 134 -4.06 12.24 1.95
C ALA A 134 -2.61 12.03 2.44
N ASP A 135 -1.59 12.14 1.59
CA ASP A 135 -0.18 12.21 2.04
C ASP A 135 0.15 13.60 2.62
N THR A 136 -0.60 14.05 3.63
CA THR A 136 -0.15 15.24 4.37
C THR A 136 1.23 14.92 4.95
N LEU A 137 2.22 15.81 4.81
CA LEU A 137 3.56 15.67 5.42
C LEU A 137 3.52 15.35 6.94
N SER A 138 2.36 15.47 7.58
CA SER A 138 2.07 15.11 8.96
C SER A 138 1.57 13.66 9.19
N ARG A 139 1.33 12.84 8.15
CA ARG A 139 0.71 11.49 8.28
C ARG A 139 1.33 10.48 7.30
N ARG A 140 2.40 9.84 7.77
CA ARG A 140 3.35 8.98 7.04
C ARG A 140 2.83 7.55 6.79
N TYR A 141 2.76 7.08 5.53
CA TYR A 141 2.62 5.64 5.19
C TYR A 141 3.41 5.21 3.94
N GLY A 142 3.89 3.97 3.99
CA GLY A 142 4.35 3.16 2.86
C GLY A 142 3.30 2.14 2.36
N PRO A 143 3.71 1.17 1.53
CA PRO A 143 2.89 0.49 0.53
C PRO A 143 2.04 -0.67 1.06
N LEU A 144 0.94 -0.42 1.79
CA LEU A 144 -0.08 -1.47 2.03
C LEU A 144 -1.51 -0.90 2.10
N GLN A 145 -2.42 -1.69 1.54
CA GLN A 145 -3.74 -1.35 1.02
C GLN A 145 -4.88 -1.96 1.84
N GLY A 146 -5.91 -1.20 2.24
CA GLY A 146 -7.24 -1.60 2.74
C GLY A 146 -7.31 -2.47 4.02
N GLU A 147 -8.25 -2.26 4.95
CA GLU A 147 -8.41 -3.05 6.21
C GLU A 147 -7.10 -3.30 7.03
N THR A 148 -6.00 -2.61 6.72
CA THR A 148 -4.61 -3.00 7.05
C THR A 148 -4.05 -2.36 8.32
N HIS A 149 -4.85 -1.61 9.06
CA HIS A 149 -4.50 -1.25 10.45
C HIS A 149 -4.37 -2.49 11.37
N ARG A 150 -4.66 -3.69 10.84
CA ARG A 150 -4.55 -5.00 11.49
C ARG A 150 -3.79 -6.05 10.67
N HIS A 151 -2.79 -5.70 9.86
CA HIS A 151 -1.89 -6.76 9.39
C HIS A 151 -0.90 -7.14 10.50
N ASP A 152 -1.32 -8.20 11.18
CA ASP A 152 -0.53 -9.37 11.56
C ASP A 152 0.83 -9.38 10.84
N LEU A 153 1.89 -9.17 11.60
CA LEU A 153 3.29 -9.25 11.20
C LEU A 153 3.55 -10.56 10.44
N HIS A 154 2.77 -11.61 10.72
CA HIS A 154 2.74 -12.85 9.93
C HIS A 154 2.40 -12.62 8.45
N GLN A 155 1.36 -11.84 8.11
CA GLN A 155 0.99 -11.57 6.72
C GLN A 155 2.07 -10.78 5.97
N LEU A 156 2.72 -9.83 6.66
CA LEU A 156 3.89 -9.15 6.11
C LEU A 156 5.03 -10.14 5.84
N GLY A 157 5.31 -11.04 6.80
CA GLY A 157 6.26 -12.14 6.62
C GLY A 157 5.94 -12.99 5.39
N LEU A 158 4.67 -13.37 5.17
CA LEU A 158 4.24 -14.12 3.99
C LEU A 158 4.50 -13.36 2.69
N GLN A 159 4.18 -12.06 2.65
CA GLN A 159 4.36 -11.27 1.44
C GLN A 159 5.83 -11.14 1.07
N ILE A 160 6.69 -10.81 2.04
CA ILE A 160 8.13 -10.71 1.80
C ILE A 160 8.69 -12.07 1.34
N LEU A 161 8.26 -13.17 1.99
CA LEU A 161 8.65 -14.51 1.56
C LEU A 161 8.23 -14.82 0.12
N ALA A 162 6.99 -14.49 -0.25
CA ALA A 162 6.49 -14.67 -1.61
C ALA A 162 7.33 -13.87 -2.61
N ASP A 163 7.62 -12.61 -2.31
CA ASP A 163 8.40 -11.72 -3.18
C ASP A 163 9.85 -12.20 -3.37
N LEU A 164 10.45 -12.80 -2.34
CA LEU A 164 11.81 -13.36 -2.42
C LEU A 164 11.87 -14.72 -3.12
N THR A 165 10.83 -15.55 -3.01
CA THR A 165 10.89 -16.96 -3.45
C THR A 165 10.11 -17.28 -4.71
N LEU A 166 9.05 -16.54 -5.04
CA LEU A 166 8.24 -16.75 -6.23
C LEU A 166 8.75 -15.90 -7.41
N PRO A 167 8.38 -16.16 -8.66
CA PRO A 167 8.73 -15.27 -9.78
C PRO A 167 8.18 -13.85 -9.56
N LEU A 168 8.97 -12.82 -9.91
CA LEU A 168 8.48 -11.43 -9.85
C LEU A 168 7.27 -11.23 -10.75
N GLY A 169 6.21 -10.64 -10.21
CA GLY A 169 5.06 -10.22 -10.98
C GLY A 169 5.38 -9.00 -11.87
N PRO A 170 4.59 -8.77 -12.94
CA PRO A 170 4.69 -7.56 -13.74
C PRO A 170 4.46 -6.32 -12.86
N GLY A 171 5.46 -5.42 -12.81
CA GLY A 171 5.39 -4.20 -12.02
C GLY A 171 6.01 -4.26 -10.62
N ALA A 172 6.79 -5.30 -10.32
CA ALA A 172 7.62 -5.34 -9.12
C ALA A 172 8.58 -4.13 -9.04
N PRO A 173 8.85 -3.60 -7.83
CA PRO A 173 9.83 -2.52 -7.64
C PRO A 173 11.22 -2.91 -8.16
N ALA A 174 11.94 -1.94 -8.74
CA ALA A 174 13.30 -2.17 -9.23
C ALA A 174 14.23 -2.58 -8.08
N GLU A 175 14.02 -1.97 -6.91
CA GLU A 175 14.76 -2.22 -5.68
C GLU A 175 14.56 -3.65 -5.15
N LEU A 176 13.36 -4.23 -5.36
CA LEU A 176 13.10 -5.64 -5.04
C LEU A 176 13.82 -6.57 -6.02
N ALA A 177 13.87 -6.22 -7.31
CA ALA A 177 14.63 -6.97 -8.29
C ALA A 177 16.13 -6.95 -7.98
N GLU A 178 16.69 -5.77 -7.67
CA GLU A 178 18.09 -5.60 -7.25
C GLU A 178 18.40 -6.33 -5.95
N LEU A 179 17.48 -6.37 -4.99
CA LEU A 179 17.64 -7.18 -3.79
C LEU A 179 17.75 -8.66 -4.15
N ARG A 180 16.85 -9.18 -5.00
CA ARG A 180 16.87 -10.60 -5.40
C ARG A 180 18.10 -11.00 -6.19
N GLU A 181 18.64 -10.11 -7.03
CA GLU A 181 19.89 -10.36 -7.75
C GLU A 181 21.09 -10.53 -6.81
N ARG A 182 21.04 -9.91 -5.63
CA ARG A 182 22.08 -10.04 -4.58
C ARG A 182 21.93 -11.31 -3.74
N LEU A 183 20.77 -11.97 -3.79
CA LEU A 183 20.48 -13.17 -3.01
C LEU A 183 20.70 -14.42 -3.83
N SER A 184 21.34 -15.44 -3.24
CA SER A 184 21.47 -16.72 -3.91
C SER A 184 20.08 -17.34 -4.13
N PRO A 185 19.79 -17.88 -5.33
CA PRO A 185 18.51 -18.49 -5.60
C PRO A 185 18.30 -19.78 -4.81
N HIS A 186 19.34 -20.33 -4.16
CA HIS A 186 19.29 -21.57 -3.38
C HIS A 186 19.01 -21.35 -1.89
N LEU A 187 18.93 -20.09 -1.45
CA LEU A 187 18.64 -19.78 -0.06
C LEU A 187 17.26 -20.28 0.34
N ARG A 188 17.18 -20.70 1.60
CA ARG A 188 15.94 -21.09 2.24
C ARG A 188 15.72 -20.18 3.44
N TYR A 189 14.46 -19.85 3.70
CA TYR A 189 14.09 -18.86 4.70
C TYR A 189 13.15 -19.49 5.73
N ALA A 190 13.40 -19.29 7.01
CA ALA A 190 12.36 -19.34 8.02
C ALA A 190 12.07 -17.93 8.48
N VAL A 191 10.80 -17.58 8.59
CA VAL A 191 10.39 -16.30 9.14
C VAL A 191 9.54 -16.56 10.36
N THR A 192 9.83 -15.83 11.42
CA THR A 192 9.05 -15.84 12.65
C THR A 192 8.53 -14.43 12.89
N ALA A 193 7.22 -14.32 13.07
CA ALA A 193 6.58 -13.08 13.47
C ALA A 193 6.46 -13.01 14.99
N ASN A 194 7.12 -12.03 15.62
CA ASN A 194 6.95 -11.69 17.03
C ASN A 194 6.09 -10.43 17.16
N GLU A 195 4.79 -10.62 17.32
CA GLU A 195 3.81 -9.53 17.46
C GLU A 195 4.08 -8.63 18.67
N ALA A 196 4.53 -9.21 19.79
CA ALA A 196 4.76 -8.47 21.02
C ALA A 196 5.95 -7.50 20.90
N ALA A 197 6.99 -7.89 20.16
CA ALA A 197 8.15 -7.06 19.87
C ALA A 197 8.01 -6.25 18.58
N VAL A 198 6.97 -6.51 17.78
CA VAL A 198 6.81 -5.99 16.42
C VAL A 198 8.07 -6.28 15.60
N GLU A 199 8.57 -7.51 15.65
CA GLU A 199 9.83 -7.92 15.00
C GLU A 199 9.64 -9.15 14.10
N LEU A 200 10.14 -9.05 12.86
CA LEU A 200 10.30 -10.20 11.97
C LEU A 200 11.70 -10.76 12.13
N GLU A 201 11.76 -12.01 12.56
CA GLU A 201 13.01 -12.77 12.62
C GLU A 201 13.13 -13.65 11.39
N TRP A 202 14.24 -13.51 10.69
CA TRP A 202 14.56 -14.19 9.44
C TRP A 202 15.75 -15.11 9.67
N GLU A 203 15.51 -16.40 9.65
CA GLU A 203 16.57 -17.39 9.59
C GLU A 203 16.85 -17.77 8.14
N VAL A 204 18.11 -17.62 7.71
CA VAL A 204 18.56 -17.88 6.35
C VAL A 204 19.47 -19.09 6.34
N PHE A 205 19.15 -20.06 5.49
CA PHE A 205 19.86 -21.33 5.34
C PHE A 205 20.43 -21.47 3.92
N GLY A 206 21.41 -22.36 3.77
CA GLY A 206 22.09 -22.64 2.50
C GLY A 206 23.51 -22.08 2.41
N TYR A 207 24.07 -21.60 3.52
CA TYR A 207 25.48 -21.22 3.64
C TYR A 207 26.24 -22.26 4.46
N ARG A 208 27.53 -22.40 4.18
CA ARG A 208 28.46 -23.15 5.04
C ARG A 208 29.06 -22.20 6.07
N ASP A 209 29.46 -22.74 7.21
CA ASP A 209 30.20 -21.99 8.23
C ASP A 209 31.38 -21.19 7.62
N GLY A 210 31.38 -19.87 7.87
CA GLY A 210 32.40 -18.95 7.39
C GLY A 210 32.26 -18.51 5.93
N ASP A 211 31.12 -18.75 5.27
CA ASP A 211 30.88 -18.25 3.92
C ASP A 211 30.72 -16.71 3.92
N PRO A 212 31.60 -15.94 3.26
CA PRO A 212 31.50 -14.48 3.21
C PRO A 212 30.22 -13.98 2.51
N ALA A 213 29.57 -14.82 1.70
CA ALA A 213 28.28 -14.48 1.11
C ALA A 213 27.14 -14.42 2.14
N ALA A 214 27.30 -15.08 3.30
CA ALA A 214 26.32 -15.02 4.39
C ALA A 214 26.17 -13.59 4.95
N GLU A 215 27.29 -12.91 5.22
CA GLU A 215 27.28 -11.53 5.70
C GLU A 215 26.69 -10.57 4.67
N THR A 216 27.00 -10.79 3.38
CA THR A 216 26.47 -10.00 2.28
C THR A 216 24.95 -10.13 2.18
N THR A 217 24.42 -11.35 2.35
CA THR A 217 22.98 -11.61 2.35
C THR A 217 22.28 -11.05 3.57
N ALA A 218 22.87 -11.22 4.77
CA ALA A 218 22.33 -10.60 5.97
C ALA A 218 22.25 -9.08 5.78
N HIS A 219 23.32 -8.45 5.28
CA HIS A 219 23.31 -7.03 4.97
C HIS A 219 22.26 -6.65 3.93
N ALA A 220 22.12 -7.41 2.85
CA ALA A 220 21.12 -7.12 1.81
C ALA A 220 19.68 -7.18 2.34
N LEU A 221 19.36 -8.16 3.19
CA LEU A 221 18.04 -8.31 3.79
C LEU A 221 17.70 -7.18 4.77
N THR A 222 18.68 -6.47 5.35
CA THR A 222 18.40 -5.27 6.17
C THR A 222 17.72 -4.12 5.39
N ALA A 223 17.70 -4.18 4.06
CA ALA A 223 16.98 -3.21 3.23
C ALA A 223 15.47 -3.45 3.17
N LEU A 224 14.96 -4.61 3.61
CA LEU A 224 13.55 -4.98 3.54
C LEU A 224 12.62 -3.97 4.25
N PRO A 225 12.88 -3.49 5.48
CA PRO A 225 12.02 -2.48 6.10
C PRO A 225 11.89 -1.19 5.28
N ALA A 226 12.96 -0.79 4.59
CA ALA A 226 12.93 0.38 3.70
C ALA A 226 12.15 0.09 2.40
N LEU A 227 12.39 -1.07 1.80
CA LEU A 227 11.73 -1.52 0.56
C LEU A 227 10.21 -1.63 0.72
N TYR A 228 9.76 -2.12 1.87
CA TYR A 228 8.35 -2.23 2.22
C TYR A 228 7.82 -0.96 2.91
N GLY A 229 8.53 0.17 2.78
CA GLY A 229 8.09 1.53 3.12
C GLY A 229 7.79 1.77 4.59
N TRP A 230 8.50 1.11 5.50
CA TRP A 230 8.33 1.24 6.95
C TRP A 230 9.52 1.90 7.64
N THR A 231 10.42 2.54 6.87
CA THR A 231 11.35 3.54 7.40
C THR A 231 10.63 4.86 7.58
N ASP A 232 10.93 5.56 8.68
CA ASP A 232 10.42 6.90 8.90
C ASP A 232 11.06 7.85 7.87
N PRO A 233 10.30 8.51 7.00
CA PRO A 233 10.83 9.48 6.03
C PRO A 233 11.58 10.66 6.67
N ASP A 234 11.38 10.91 7.97
CA ASP A 234 12.10 11.91 8.76
C ASP A 234 13.29 11.32 9.56
N GLY A 235 13.68 10.07 9.30
CA GLY A 235 14.86 9.43 9.87
C GLY A 235 14.67 8.78 11.25
N GLY A 236 13.43 8.61 11.72
CA GLY A 236 13.10 7.78 12.88
C GLY A 236 13.29 6.26 12.65
N PRO A 237 13.19 5.45 13.73
CA PRO A 237 13.44 4.01 13.66
C PRO A 237 12.40 3.30 12.79
N PRO A 238 12.75 2.16 12.16
CA PRO A 238 11.79 1.31 11.45
C PRO A 238 10.61 0.92 12.34
N ARG A 239 9.41 0.88 11.76
CA ARG A 239 8.19 0.56 12.50
C ARG A 239 8.04 -0.93 12.88
N PHE A 240 8.90 -1.80 12.36
CA PHE A 240 9.09 -3.17 12.82
C PHE A 240 10.59 -3.48 12.90
N GLY A 241 10.99 -4.26 13.90
CA GLY A 241 12.33 -4.80 13.99
C GLY A 241 12.56 -5.85 12.92
N MET A 242 13.77 -5.92 12.38
CA MET A 242 14.19 -7.05 11.57
C MET A 242 15.42 -7.67 12.20
N ARG A 243 15.31 -8.95 12.55
CA ARG A 243 16.44 -9.73 13.04
C ARG A 243 16.77 -10.78 12.00
N ILE A 244 18.03 -10.82 11.56
CA ILE A 244 18.47 -11.78 10.55
C ILE A 244 19.49 -12.69 11.20
N LEU A 245 19.20 -13.98 11.16
CA LEU A 245 20.07 -15.05 11.63
C LEU A 245 20.50 -15.85 10.41
N VAL A 246 21.80 -16.05 10.24
CA VAL A 246 22.31 -17.02 9.27
C VAL A 246 22.54 -18.31 10.05
N ALA A 247 21.85 -19.37 9.65
CA ALA A 247 21.97 -20.68 10.25
C ALA A 247 22.77 -21.61 9.31
N ASP A 248 23.63 -22.43 9.91
CA ASP A 248 24.27 -23.53 9.20
C ASP A 248 23.21 -24.59 8.85
N ASP A 249 23.40 -25.29 7.72
CA ASP A 249 22.47 -26.31 7.24
C ASP A 249 22.27 -27.46 8.25
N ASP A 250 23.21 -27.64 9.18
CA ASP A 250 23.17 -28.66 10.24
C ASP A 250 22.30 -28.26 11.46
N HIS A 251 21.83 -27.02 11.55
CA HIS A 251 21.02 -26.51 12.69
C HIS A 251 19.74 -25.81 12.22
N THR A 252 18.71 -26.57 11.85
CA THR A 252 17.38 -26.00 11.57
C THR A 252 16.54 -25.91 12.86
N SER A 253 16.18 -24.69 13.26
CA SER A 253 15.18 -24.45 14.33
C SER A 253 13.76 -24.86 13.90
N HIS A 254 13.52 -24.93 12.58
CA HIS A 254 12.23 -25.26 11.98
C HIS A 254 12.22 -26.65 11.33
N PRO A 255 11.43 -27.62 11.85
CA PRO A 255 11.38 -29.00 11.32
C PRO A 255 11.02 -29.09 9.84
N ALA A 256 10.21 -28.15 9.34
CA ALA A 256 9.80 -28.11 7.94
C ALA A 256 10.96 -27.82 6.97
N LEU A 257 12.07 -27.22 7.42
CA LEU A 257 13.26 -26.98 6.60
C LEU A 257 14.24 -28.17 6.58
N THR A 258 13.94 -29.26 7.29
CA THR A 258 14.68 -30.53 7.18
C THR A 258 14.52 -31.13 5.78
N ASP A 259 13.38 -30.88 5.12
CA ASP A 259 13.23 -31.18 3.71
C ASP A 259 13.92 -30.09 2.87
N ARG A 260 14.99 -30.48 2.17
CA ARG A 260 15.76 -29.62 1.25
C ARG A 260 14.93 -29.02 0.11
N HIS A 261 13.74 -29.55 -0.16
CA HIS A 261 12.83 -29.03 -1.18
C HIS A 261 11.95 -27.87 -0.68
N VAL A 262 11.87 -27.67 0.64
CA VAL A 262 11.15 -26.54 1.23
C VAL A 262 12.06 -25.31 1.21
N ARG A 263 11.57 -24.25 0.55
CA ARG A 263 12.32 -22.99 0.35
C ARG A 263 11.99 -21.92 1.38
N ALA A 264 10.79 -21.94 1.93
CA ALA A 264 10.33 -20.94 2.86
C ALA A 264 9.33 -21.55 3.84
N VAL A 265 9.43 -21.14 5.09
CA VAL A 265 8.45 -21.44 6.14
C VAL A 265 8.19 -20.16 6.90
N LEU A 266 6.94 -19.92 7.26
CA LEU A 266 6.57 -18.87 8.19
C LEU A 266 5.95 -19.53 9.43
N ALA A 267 6.39 -19.10 10.60
CA ALA A 267 5.85 -19.50 11.88
C ALA A 267 5.37 -18.26 12.65
N SER A 268 4.38 -18.46 13.51
CA SER A 268 3.94 -17.48 14.51
C SER A 268 4.25 -18.02 15.91
N TYR A 269 4.61 -17.11 16.82
CA TYR A 269 4.76 -17.39 18.25
C TYR A 269 3.78 -16.55 19.07
#